data_AF-A0A7W8B157-F1
#
_entry.id   AF-A0A7W8B157-F1
#
_cell.length_a   1.000
_cell.length_b   1.000
_cell.length_c   1.000
_cell.angle_alpha   90.00
_cell.angle_beta   90.00
_cell.angle_gamma   90.00
#
_symmetry.space_group_name_H-M   'P 1'
#
loop_
_entity.id
_entity.type
_entity.pdbx_description
1 polymer ?
#
loop_
_entity_poly.entity_id
_entity_poly.type
_entity_poly.pdbx_seq_one_letter_code
_entity_poly.pdbx_strand_id
1 'polypeptide(L)'
;MSDLTFEEIVAEVDVKPLWSRLFDEAEQELLADRPEDFDIEDIGRAAWARLASDGERDAALDALFYAYWSVVMAEQEELARHEKAREESLLRPQDVRGLLLDLSVEAEGRSVSVDRYALRRVLGEVERLQGRVELLERRPEGGAA
;
A
#
# COMPACT_ATOMS: atom_id res chain seq x y z
N MET A 1 33.30 -16.55 -24.36
CA MET A 1 33.23 -16.16 -22.94
C MET A 1 33.58 -14.70 -22.91
N SER A 2 32.58 -13.83 -22.76
CA SER A 2 32.81 -12.38 -22.71
C SER A 2 33.42 -12.04 -21.35
N ASP A 3 34.54 -11.34 -21.36
CA ASP A 3 35.07 -10.69 -20.16
C ASP A 3 34.07 -9.61 -19.75
N LEU A 4 33.34 -9.84 -18.66
CA LEU A 4 32.56 -8.81 -18.01
C LEU A 4 33.52 -7.74 -17.51
N THR A 5 33.24 -6.49 -17.86
CA THR A 5 34.02 -5.35 -17.40
C THR A 5 33.81 -5.14 -15.90
N PHE A 6 34.78 -4.56 -15.20
CA PHE A 6 34.64 -4.22 -13.78
C PHE A 6 33.39 -3.37 -13.50
N GLU A 7 33.00 -2.52 -14.45
CA GLU A 7 31.78 -1.70 -14.36
C GLU A 7 30.49 -2.53 -14.42
N GLU A 8 30.44 -3.59 -15.26
CA GLU A 8 29.31 -4.52 -15.31
C GLU A 8 29.23 -5.38 -14.04
N ILE A 9 30.37 -5.77 -13.48
CA ILE A 9 30.43 -6.50 -12.20
C ILE A 9 29.95 -5.61 -11.05
N VAL A 10 30.35 -4.34 -11.00
CA VAL A 10 29.96 -3.40 -9.94
C VAL A 10 28.50 -2.97 -10.07
N ALA A 11 27.97 -2.85 -11.29
CA ALA A 11 26.56 -2.53 -11.52
C ALA A 11 25.59 -3.61 -11.00
N GLU A 12 26.03 -4.86 -10.89
CA GLU A 12 25.24 -5.96 -10.33
C GLU A 12 25.33 -6.06 -8.79
N VAL A 13 26.21 -5.30 -8.13
CA VAL A 13 26.30 -5.30 -6.67
C VAL A 13 25.29 -4.31 -6.11
N ASP A 14 24.14 -4.81 -5.66
CA ASP A 14 23.23 -4.06 -4.81
C ASP A 14 23.91 -3.80 -3.46
N VAL A 15 24.59 -2.65 -3.35
CA VAL A 15 25.27 -2.23 -2.12
C VAL A 15 24.21 -1.71 -1.15
N LYS A 16 23.56 -2.64 -0.45
CA LYS A 16 22.64 -2.31 0.64
C LYS A 16 23.38 -1.44 1.68
N PRO A 17 22.83 -0.27 2.08
CA PRO A 17 23.45 0.58 3.08
C PRO A 17 23.72 -0.16 4.38
N LEU A 18 24.81 0.19 5.09
CA LEU A 18 25.25 -0.53 6.28
C LEU A 18 24.15 -0.64 7.34
N TRP A 19 23.45 0.46 7.63
CA TRP A 19 22.35 0.46 8.61
C TRP A 19 21.27 -0.56 8.27
N SER A 20 21.00 -0.75 6.98
CA SER A 20 19.94 -1.64 6.50
C SER A 20 20.38 -3.10 6.58
N ARG A 21 21.68 -3.37 6.36
CA ARG A 21 22.26 -4.70 6.62
C ARG A 21 22.24 -5.05 8.11
N LEU A 22 22.63 -4.10 8.95
CA LEU A 22 22.64 -4.30 10.41
C LEU A 22 21.25 -4.50 10.97
N PHE A 23 20.22 -3.92 10.35
CA PHE A 23 18.83 -4.16 10.69
C PHE A 23 18.42 -5.61 10.43
N ASP A 24 18.70 -6.15 9.24
CA ASP A 24 18.43 -7.56 8.93
C ASP A 24 19.20 -8.52 9.86
N GLU A 25 20.48 -8.22 10.11
CA GLU A 25 21.33 -9.03 10.99
C GLU A 25 20.77 -9.05 12.43
N ALA A 26 20.36 -7.90 12.94
CA ALA A 26 19.72 -7.79 14.26
C ALA A 26 18.38 -8.53 14.33
N GLU A 27 17.58 -8.50 13.27
CA GLU A 27 16.33 -9.26 13.19
C GLU A 27 16.60 -10.77 13.26
N GLN A 28 17.57 -11.27 12.50
CA GLN A 28 17.94 -12.69 12.49
C GLN A 28 18.46 -13.15 13.84
N GLU A 29 19.29 -12.34 14.51
CA GLU A 29 19.80 -12.62 15.85
C GLU A 29 18.65 -12.67 16.87
N LEU A 30 17.74 -11.69 16.85
CA LEU A 30 16.60 -11.63 17.75
C LEU A 30 15.61 -12.79 17.53
N LEU A 31 15.37 -13.16 16.27
CA LEU A 31 14.56 -14.33 15.91
C LEU A 31 15.18 -15.64 16.41
N ALA A 32 16.51 -15.77 16.35
CA ALA A 32 17.21 -16.96 16.82
C ALA A 32 17.19 -17.07 18.35
N ASP A 33 17.33 -15.94 19.05
CA ASP A 33 17.40 -15.91 20.51
C ASP A 33 16.02 -15.93 21.19
N ARG A 34 15.03 -15.22 20.63
CA ARG A 34 13.70 -15.03 21.23
C ARG A 34 12.58 -14.90 20.17
N PRO A 35 12.18 -15.99 19.49
CA PRO A 35 11.33 -15.94 18.28
C PRO A 35 9.94 -15.32 18.45
N GLU A 36 9.41 -15.22 19.68
CA GLU A 36 8.06 -14.70 19.95
C GLU A 36 8.06 -13.41 20.81
N ASP A 37 9.24 -12.88 21.17
CA ASP A 37 9.34 -11.86 22.23
C ASP A 37 10.30 -10.72 21.86
N PHE A 38 10.06 -10.06 20.74
CA PHE A 38 10.69 -8.77 20.39
C PHE A 38 9.79 -7.93 19.49
N ASP A 39 9.94 -6.61 19.63
CA ASP A 39 9.27 -5.63 18.77
C ASP A 39 10.24 -5.08 17.71
N ILE A 40 9.70 -4.39 16.70
CA ILE A 40 10.51 -3.79 15.63
C ILE A 40 11.52 -2.75 16.17
N GLU A 41 11.19 -2.06 17.27
CA GLU A 41 12.09 -1.13 17.92
C GLU A 41 13.29 -1.82 18.57
N ASP A 42 13.17 -3.09 18.96
CA ASP A 42 14.31 -3.85 19.48
C ASP A 42 15.33 -4.14 18.38
N ILE A 43 14.86 -4.47 17.18
CA ILE A 43 15.70 -4.63 15.99
C ILE A 43 16.42 -3.31 15.69
N GLY A 44 15.67 -2.21 15.67
CA GLY A 44 16.21 -0.88 15.42
C GLY A 44 17.27 -0.47 16.46
N ARG A 45 17.03 -0.72 17.75
CA ARG A 45 17.99 -0.44 18.82
C ARG A 45 19.25 -1.28 18.71
N ALA A 46 19.12 -2.57 18.41
CA ALA A 46 20.25 -3.48 18.23
C ALA A 46 21.11 -3.10 17.02
N ALA A 47 20.48 -2.79 15.88
CA ALA A 47 21.17 -2.31 14.68
C ALA A 47 21.86 -0.96 14.93
N TRP A 48 21.18 -0.03 15.60
CA TRP A 48 21.71 1.30 15.93
C TRP A 48 22.95 1.23 16.82
N ALA A 49 22.95 0.32 17.81
CA ALA A 49 24.09 0.12 18.71
C ALA A 49 25.36 -0.33 17.97
N ARG A 50 25.22 -0.94 16.79
CA ARG A 50 26.32 -1.44 15.95
C ARG A 50 26.88 -0.37 14.99
N LEU A 51 26.21 0.78 14.86
CA LEU A 51 26.72 1.91 14.06
C LEU A 51 27.83 2.62 14.83
N ALA A 52 29.03 2.66 14.23
CA ALA A 52 30.25 3.11 14.89
C ALA A 52 30.49 4.61 14.73
N SER A 53 30.07 5.19 13.60
CA SER A 53 30.28 6.61 13.30
C SER A 53 28.99 7.43 13.38
N ASP A 54 29.14 8.71 13.71
CA ASP A 54 28.02 9.65 13.70
C ASP A 54 27.45 9.84 12.29
N GLY A 55 28.28 9.79 11.25
CA GLY A 55 27.80 9.88 9.86
C GLY A 55 26.91 8.71 9.42
N GLU A 56 27.19 7.49 9.89
CA GLU A 56 26.32 6.33 9.64
C GLU A 56 24.99 6.42 10.39
N ARG A 57 25.02 6.99 11.60
CA ARG A 57 23.83 7.25 12.41
C ARG A 57 22.95 8.32 11.78
N ASP A 58 23.55 9.41 11.31
CA ASP A 58 22.85 10.47 10.58
C ASP A 58 22.19 9.91 9.32
N ALA A 59 22.91 9.12 8.53
CA ALA A 59 22.36 8.46 7.34
C ALA A 59 21.20 7.50 7.66
N ALA A 60 21.28 6.78 8.79
CA ALA A 60 20.20 5.92 9.26
C ALA A 60 18.96 6.72 9.71
N LEU A 61 19.16 7.87 10.36
CA LEU A 61 18.07 8.78 10.75
C LEU A 61 17.39 9.39 9.53
N ASP A 62 18.17 9.85 8.55
CA ASP A 62 17.63 10.39 7.29
C ASP A 62 16.76 9.35 6.58
N ALA A 63 17.23 8.10 6.51
CA ALA A 63 16.46 6.99 5.95
C ALA A 63 15.17 6.72 6.73
N LEU A 64 15.23 6.74 8.07
CA LEU A 64 14.06 6.55 8.93
C LEU A 64 13.03 7.67 8.74
N PHE A 65 13.46 8.94 8.71
CA PHE A 65 12.58 10.07 8.48
C PHE A 65 11.96 10.04 7.09
N TYR A 66 12.76 9.72 6.07
CA TYR A 66 12.26 9.58 4.71
C TYR A 66 11.21 8.48 4.60
N ALA A 67 11.47 7.30 5.18
CA ALA A 67 10.54 6.18 5.17
C ALA A 67 9.23 6.55 5.89
N TYR A 68 9.32 7.12 7.09
CA TYR A 68 8.15 7.59 7.84
C TYR A 68 7.32 8.59 7.04
N TRP A 69 7.96 9.63 6.50
CA TRP A 69 7.26 10.66 5.74
C TRP A 69 6.62 10.09 4.47
N SER A 70 7.30 9.18 3.79
CA SER A 70 6.76 8.53 2.58
C SER A 70 5.48 7.74 2.87
N VAL A 71 5.43 7.02 4.01
CA VAL A 71 4.21 6.32 4.46
C VAL A 71 3.10 7.32 4.79
N VAL A 72 3.40 8.37 5.56
CA VAL A 72 2.42 9.41 5.90
C VAL A 72 1.84 10.07 4.64
N MET A 73 2.67 10.40 3.67
CA MET A 73 2.22 10.98 2.40
C MET A 73 1.38 9.99 1.60
N ALA A 74 1.77 8.72 1.52
CA ALA A 74 1.00 7.70 0.83
C ALA A 74 -0.39 7.51 1.47
N GLU A 75 -0.49 7.53 2.79
CA GLU A 75 -1.75 7.49 3.52
C GLU A 75 -2.62 8.72 3.22
N GLN A 76 -2.04 9.92 3.21
CA GLN A 76 -2.76 11.14 2.86
C GLN A 76 -3.24 11.15 1.41
N GLU A 77 -2.43 10.69 0.47
CA GLU A 77 -2.83 10.53 -0.94
C GLU A 77 -3.94 9.50 -1.10
N GLU A 78 -3.88 8.40 -0.33
CA GLU A 78 -4.94 7.39 -0.31
C GLU A 78 -6.25 7.96 0.23
N LEU A 79 -6.18 8.74 1.32
CA LEU A 79 -7.32 9.46 1.89
C LEU A 79 -7.89 10.48 0.90
N ALA A 80 -7.05 11.26 0.22
CA ALA A 80 -7.47 12.22 -0.79
C ALA A 80 -8.12 11.52 -1.99
N ARG A 81 -7.57 10.37 -2.44
CA ARG A 81 -8.21 9.52 -3.45
C ARG A 81 -9.56 8.99 -2.98
N HIS A 82 -9.70 8.65 -1.69
CA HIS A 82 -10.96 8.19 -1.10
C HIS A 82 -11.99 9.30 -1.10
N GLU A 83 -11.60 10.51 -0.71
CA GLU A 83 -12.45 11.67 -0.65
C GLU A 83 -12.94 12.07 -2.05
N LYS A 84 -12.02 12.15 -3.02
CA LYS A 84 -12.36 12.42 -4.42
C LYS A 84 -13.32 11.37 -5.00
N ALA A 85 -13.07 10.08 -4.77
CA ALA A 85 -13.97 9.01 -5.23
C ALA A 85 -15.34 9.05 -4.54
N ARG A 86 -15.46 9.64 -3.34
CA ARG A 86 -16.77 9.87 -2.69
C ARG A 86 -17.49 11.07 -3.30
N GLU A 87 -16.76 12.13 -3.61
CA GLU A 87 -17.31 13.33 -4.25
C GLU A 87 -17.80 13.06 -5.67
N GLU A 88 -17.12 12.20 -6.41
CA GLU A 88 -17.48 11.81 -7.78
C GLU A 88 -18.64 10.80 -7.85
N SER A 89 -19.21 10.40 -6.69
CA SER A 89 -20.14 9.27 -6.60
C SER A 89 -21.60 9.48 -6.99
N LEU A 90 -22.10 8.56 -7.84
CA LEU A 90 -23.45 8.58 -8.41
C LEU A 90 -24.44 7.65 -7.71
N LEU A 91 -24.02 6.88 -6.70
CA LEU A 91 -24.92 6.15 -5.81
C LEU A 91 -25.38 7.02 -4.64
N ARG A 92 -26.65 6.89 -4.26
CA ARG A 92 -27.12 7.47 -2.99
C ARG A 92 -26.73 6.56 -1.83
N PRO A 93 -26.50 7.09 -0.61
CA PRO A 93 -26.17 6.28 0.58
C PRO A 93 -27.15 5.14 0.91
N GLN A 94 -28.36 5.19 0.35
CA GLN A 94 -29.45 4.23 0.54
C GLN A 94 -29.29 2.98 -0.34
N ASP A 95 -28.70 3.15 -1.53
CA ASP A 95 -28.44 2.08 -2.51
C ASP A 95 -27.25 1.21 -2.06
N VAL A 96 -26.28 1.84 -1.39
CA VAL A 96 -25.14 1.17 -0.74
C VAL A 96 -25.59 0.26 0.41
N ARG A 97 -26.67 0.63 1.11
CA ARG A 97 -27.23 -0.17 2.22
C ARG A 97 -27.87 -1.48 1.74
N GLY A 98 -28.48 -1.48 0.56
CA GLY A 98 -29.00 -2.68 -0.10
C GLY A 98 -27.87 -3.61 -0.56
N LEU A 99 -26.84 -3.05 -1.19
CA LEU A 99 -25.63 -3.79 -1.58
C LEU A 99 -24.89 -4.40 -0.39
N LEU A 100 -24.79 -3.68 0.73
CA LEU A 100 -24.15 -4.19 1.95
C LEU A 100 -24.96 -5.30 2.65
N LEU A 101 -26.29 -5.30 2.54
CA LEU A 101 -27.15 -6.37 3.04
C LEU A 101 -27.04 -7.65 2.18
N ASP A 102 -26.81 -7.51 0.87
CA ASP A 102 -26.53 -8.64 -0.02
C ASP A 102 -25.08 -9.17 0.11
N LEU A 103 -24.16 -8.33 0.62
CA LEU A 103 -22.73 -8.64 0.80
C LEU A 103 -22.38 -9.21 2.20
N SER A 104 -23.37 -9.51 3.04
CA SER A 104 -23.17 -10.10 4.38
C SER A 104 -24.36 -11.05 4.69
N VAL A 105 -24.29 -12.32 5.07
CA VAL A 105 -23.25 -13.23 5.60
C VAL A 105 -23.83 -14.66 5.55
N GLU A 106 -23.07 -15.68 5.11
CA GLU A 106 -23.33 -17.06 5.54
C GLU A 106 -22.84 -17.23 6.98
N ALA A 107 -23.79 -17.28 7.92
CA ALA A 107 -23.53 -17.45 9.34
C ALA A 107 -23.41 -18.93 9.68
N GLU A 108 -22.38 -19.61 9.17
CA GLU A 108 -21.96 -20.93 9.69
C GLU A 108 -20.44 -20.96 9.87
N GLY A 109 -20.00 -20.41 11.00
CA GLY A 109 -18.75 -20.82 11.64
C GLY A 109 -17.42 -20.30 11.10
N ARG A 110 -17.35 -19.42 10.08
CA ARG A 110 -16.07 -18.79 9.68
C ARG A 110 -16.28 -17.36 9.16
N SER A 111 -15.97 -16.35 9.99
CA SER A 111 -15.62 -14.95 9.66
C SER A 111 -16.14 -14.34 8.34
N VAL A 112 -16.91 -13.23 8.40
CA VAL A 112 -17.14 -12.35 7.24
C VAL A 112 -16.19 -11.16 7.25
N SER A 113 -15.27 -11.19 6.30
CA SER A 113 -14.33 -10.12 5.96
C SER A 113 -14.86 -9.41 4.73
N VAL A 114 -15.23 -8.13 4.87
CA VAL A 114 -15.57 -7.28 3.71
C VAL A 114 -14.31 -6.55 3.28
N ASP A 115 -13.89 -6.79 2.04
CA ASP A 115 -12.76 -6.10 1.44
C ASP A 115 -13.11 -4.60 1.24
N ARG A 116 -12.33 -3.75 1.92
CA ARG A 116 -12.47 -2.29 1.93
C ARG A 116 -12.35 -1.68 0.52
N TYR A 117 -11.63 -2.36 -0.37
CA TYR A 117 -11.46 -1.99 -1.76
C TYR A 117 -12.63 -2.46 -2.63
N ALA A 118 -13.20 -3.63 -2.35
CA ALA A 118 -14.37 -4.14 -3.05
C ALA A 118 -15.57 -3.20 -2.92
N LEU A 119 -15.72 -2.54 -1.78
CA LEU A 119 -16.75 -1.51 -1.58
C LEU A 119 -16.50 -0.26 -2.44
N ARG A 120 -15.25 0.20 -2.49
CA ARG A 120 -14.85 1.40 -3.25
C ARG A 120 -15.05 1.24 -4.76
N ARG A 121 -14.96 0.00 -5.23
CA ARG A 121 -15.14 -0.43 -6.62
C ARG A 121 -16.60 -0.40 -7.09
N VAL A 122 -17.54 -0.75 -6.23
CA VAL A 122 -18.98 -0.77 -6.59
C VAL A 122 -19.55 0.65 -6.70
N LEU A 123 -18.95 1.61 -6.02
CA LEU A 123 -19.32 3.02 -6.13
C LEU A 123 -18.85 3.64 -7.45
N GLY A 124 -17.58 3.43 -7.84
CA GLY A 124 -17.08 3.90 -9.13
C GLY A 124 -17.72 3.21 -10.36
N GLU A 125 -18.44 2.10 -10.17
CA GLU A 125 -19.23 1.40 -11.20
C GLU A 125 -20.52 2.16 -11.55
N VAL A 126 -21.21 2.67 -10.55
CA VAL A 126 -22.50 3.34 -10.78
C VAL A 126 -22.30 4.75 -11.33
N GLU A 127 -21.16 5.35 -11.03
CA GLU A 127 -20.69 6.60 -11.63
C GLU A 127 -20.57 6.53 -13.14
N ARG A 128 -20.02 5.43 -13.63
CA ARG A 128 -19.86 5.23 -15.07
C ARG A 128 -21.16 4.81 -15.73
N LEU A 129 -22.07 4.20 -14.98
CA LEU A 129 -23.39 3.79 -15.47
C LEU A 129 -24.28 4.98 -15.80
N GLN A 130 -24.37 6.01 -14.96
CA GLN A 130 -25.19 7.18 -15.34
C GLN A 130 -24.54 8.00 -16.47
N GLY A 131 -23.21 8.11 -16.51
CA GLY A 131 -22.53 8.75 -17.65
C GLY A 131 -22.85 8.07 -18.99
N ARG A 132 -23.04 6.74 -18.98
CA ARG A 132 -23.54 5.95 -20.12
C ARG A 132 -25.00 6.20 -20.45
N VAL A 133 -25.86 6.38 -19.44
CA VAL A 133 -27.28 6.67 -19.66
C VAL A 133 -27.44 8.03 -20.34
N GLU A 134 -26.73 9.07 -19.90
CA GLU A 134 -26.81 10.38 -20.55
C GLU A 134 -26.27 10.38 -21.98
N LEU A 135 -25.21 9.61 -22.26
CA LEU A 135 -24.69 9.49 -23.62
C LEU A 135 -25.64 8.73 -24.55
N LEU A 136 -26.42 7.77 -24.02
CA LEU A 136 -27.45 7.06 -24.74
C LEU A 136 -28.67 7.95 -25.02
N GLU A 137 -29.09 8.78 -24.07
CA GLU A 137 -30.16 9.75 -24.27
C GLU A 137 -29.78 10.83 -25.30
N ARG A 138 -28.48 11.15 -25.42
CA ARG A 138 -27.95 12.09 -26.43
C ARG A 138 -27.75 11.45 -27.81
N ARG A 139 -27.90 10.12 -27.94
CA ARG A 139 -27.88 9.43 -29.23
C ARG A 139 -29.33 9.39 -29.74
N PRO A 140 -29.74 10.25 -30.70
CA PRO A 140 -31.03 10.07 -31.31
C PRO A 140 -31.05 8.68 -31.94
N GLU A 141 -32.08 7.88 -31.63
CA GLU A 141 -32.37 6.65 -32.36
C GLU A 141 -32.24 6.96 -33.85
N GLY A 142 -31.41 6.18 -34.55
CA GLY A 142 -31.18 6.38 -35.97
C GLY A 142 -32.51 6.51 -36.70
N GLY A 143 -32.57 7.47 -37.61
CA GLY A 143 -33.69 7.60 -38.53
C GLY A 143 -34.07 6.24 -39.12
N ALA A 144 -35.35 5.92 -39.01
CA ALA A 144 -35.98 4.87 -39.78
C ALA A 144 -37.43 5.27 -40.04
N ALA A 145 -37.69 5.55 -41.32
CA ALA A 145 -38.96 5.84 -42.00
C ALA A 145 -39.53 7.26 -41.83
#